data_AF-A0AAX2UIB3-F1
#
_entry.id   AF-A0AAX2UIB3-F1
#
_cell.length_a   1.000
_cell.length_b   1.000
_cell.length_c   1.000
_cell.angle_alpha   90.00
_cell.angle_beta   90.00
_cell.angle_gamma   90.00
#
_symmetry.space_group_name_H-M   'P 1'
#
loop_
_entity.id
_entity.type
_entity.pdbx_description
1 polymer ?
#
loop_
_entity_poly.entity_id
_entity_poly.type
_entity_poly.pdbx_seq_one_letter_code
_entity_poly.pdbx_strand_id
1 'polypeptide(L)'
;MRFDSVIIQSVVAKLLQGDDYREEVINAINLEFLDFALDFFKAILEAKMQDCALNLEWYKTHFINNANIKPDEAAIYAGMNKKTISNIYGSATKEVVLNVANANIDYLESLLTSLGDSSDNIGINLKITYKNIAVELNLSESLLVINALATKKIALRGGAWSSIGKRVEKPLMLALCEKCGVKQEFINAEVFSKNKALDFDREVDFKLYNVDKSKEYRVEVKLMGKGNPESADAVIARDSHIFIADTLSEQNKKQLKALGIEFLELKNNERILLDFIDILERLQIPCKKP
;
A
#
# COMPACT_ATOMS: atom_id res chain seq x y z
N MET A 1 18.11 -8.94 -4.93
CA MET A 1 17.35 -8.24 -3.86
C MET A 1 16.06 -7.72 -4.46
N ARG A 2 14.90 -7.97 -3.84
CA ARG A 2 13.63 -7.37 -4.29
C ARG A 2 13.66 -5.88 -3.94
N PHE A 3 13.35 -5.01 -4.89
CA PHE A 3 13.29 -3.55 -4.73
C PHE A 3 12.60 -3.13 -3.43
N ASP A 4 11.52 -3.83 -3.07
CA ASP A 4 10.79 -3.61 -1.83
C ASP A 4 11.65 -3.73 -0.55
N SER A 5 12.58 -4.68 -0.49
CA SER A 5 13.39 -4.89 0.72
C SER A 5 14.32 -3.70 1.00
N VAL A 6 14.81 -3.06 -0.06
CA VAL A 6 15.64 -1.86 0.02
C VAL A 6 14.82 -0.68 0.50
N ILE A 7 13.60 -0.51 -0.01
CA ILE A 7 12.69 0.56 0.44
C ILE A 7 12.36 0.40 1.92
N ILE A 8 11.99 -0.80 2.37
CA ILE A 8 11.64 -1.04 3.77
C ILE A 8 12.83 -0.72 4.70
N GLN A 9 14.04 -1.13 4.34
CA GLN A 9 15.24 -0.79 5.09
C GLN A 9 15.50 0.72 5.12
N SER A 10 15.33 1.41 3.98
CA SER A 10 15.46 2.86 3.89
C SER A 10 14.44 3.60 4.76
N VAL A 11 13.19 3.16 4.76
CA VAL A 11 12.12 3.73 5.58
C VAL A 11 12.42 3.51 7.07
N VAL A 12 12.82 2.31 7.47
CA VAL A 12 13.22 2.03 8.86
C VAL A 12 14.40 2.90 9.28
N ALA A 13 15.42 3.04 8.44
CA ALA A 13 16.58 3.87 8.74
C ALA A 13 16.20 5.33 8.98
N LYS A 14 15.35 5.91 8.11
CA LYS A 14 14.83 7.28 8.29
C LYS A 14 14.00 7.42 9.56
N LEU A 15 13.08 6.50 9.80
CA LEU A 15 12.24 6.52 11.00
C LEU A 15 13.06 6.49 12.30
N LEU A 16 14.16 5.73 12.33
CA LEU A 16 15.06 5.67 13.50
C LEU A 16 15.92 6.92 13.68
N GLN A 17 16.04 7.76 12.65
CA GLN A 17 16.72 9.06 12.69
C GLN A 17 15.74 10.22 12.94
N GLY A 18 14.44 9.93 13.00
CA GLY A 18 13.39 10.94 13.11
C GLY A 18 13.07 11.67 11.81
N ASP A 19 13.57 11.16 10.68
CA ASP A 19 13.38 11.76 9.36
C ASP A 19 12.04 11.36 8.72
N ASP A 20 11.59 12.18 7.76
CA ASP A 20 10.40 11.88 6.97
C ASP A 20 10.69 10.82 5.88
N TYR A 21 9.97 9.71 5.94
CA TYR A 21 10.08 8.56 5.03
C TYR A 21 9.13 8.64 3.82
N ARG A 22 8.28 9.67 3.74
CA ARG A 22 7.22 9.75 2.71
C ARG A 22 7.78 9.84 1.29
N GLU A 23 8.96 10.43 1.12
CA GLU A 23 9.62 10.53 -0.18
C GLU A 23 9.94 9.15 -0.76
N GLU A 24 10.40 8.22 0.08
CA GLU A 24 10.72 6.84 -0.28
C GLU A 24 9.48 6.10 -0.78
N VAL A 25 8.33 6.34 -0.14
CA VAL A 25 7.05 5.78 -0.57
C VAL A 25 6.62 6.36 -1.92
N ILE A 26 6.74 7.67 -2.12
CA ILE A 26 6.42 8.31 -3.40
C ILE A 26 7.32 7.79 -4.52
N ASN A 27 8.62 7.64 -4.26
CA ASN A 27 9.58 7.11 -5.22
C ASN A 27 9.26 5.65 -5.57
N ALA A 28 8.88 4.83 -4.59
CA ALA A 28 8.43 3.46 -4.84
C ALA A 28 7.19 3.42 -5.75
N ILE A 29 6.18 4.25 -5.48
CA ILE A 29 4.96 4.37 -6.28
C ILE A 29 5.26 4.86 -7.71
N ASN A 30 6.24 5.76 -7.86
CA ASN A 30 6.64 6.27 -9.16
C ASN A 30 7.34 5.19 -9.98
N LEU A 31 8.28 4.45 -9.38
CA LEU A 31 8.98 3.38 -10.08
C LEU A 31 8.01 2.28 -10.53
N GLU A 32 7.18 1.76 -9.61
CA GLU A 32 6.22 0.69 -9.93
C GLU A 32 5.22 1.12 -11.02
N PHE A 33 4.82 2.39 -11.03
CA PHE A 33 3.95 2.92 -12.07
C PHE A 33 4.65 3.00 -13.44
N LEU A 34 5.90 3.46 -13.48
CA LEU A 34 6.65 3.58 -14.74
C LEU A 34 6.97 2.21 -15.32
N ASP A 35 7.34 1.24 -14.49
CA ASP A 35 7.54 -0.15 -14.90
C ASP A 35 6.25 -0.73 -15.50
N PHE A 36 5.11 -0.55 -14.81
CA PHE A 36 3.81 -0.94 -15.35
C PHE A 36 3.49 -0.25 -16.68
N ALA A 37 3.73 1.05 -16.80
CA ALA A 37 3.42 1.80 -18.02
C ALA A 37 4.24 1.26 -19.20
N LEU A 38 5.54 1.00 -19.01
CA LEU A 38 6.41 0.41 -20.03
C LEU A 38 5.92 -0.97 -20.46
N ASP A 39 5.57 -1.85 -19.52
CA ASP A 39 5.11 -3.19 -19.83
C ASP A 39 3.72 -3.17 -20.50
N PHE A 40 2.84 -2.27 -20.08
CA PHE A 40 1.54 -2.09 -20.71
C PHE A 40 1.67 -1.59 -22.15
N PHE A 41 2.53 -0.61 -22.43
CA PHE A 41 2.77 -0.15 -23.79
C PHE A 41 3.40 -1.23 -24.69
N LYS A 42 4.29 -2.07 -24.16
CA LYS A 42 4.80 -3.24 -24.90
C LYS A 42 3.67 -4.21 -25.25
N ALA A 43 2.80 -4.52 -24.28
CA ALA A 43 1.66 -5.40 -24.51
C ALA A 43 0.68 -4.83 -25.54
N ILE A 44 0.45 -3.50 -25.55
CA ILE A 44 -0.37 -2.83 -26.56
C ILE A 44 0.27 -2.96 -27.95
N LEU A 45 1.58 -2.74 -28.05
CA LEU A 45 2.31 -2.89 -29.30
C LEU A 45 2.15 -4.31 -29.86
N GLU A 46 2.36 -5.33 -29.02
CA GLU A 46 2.22 -6.73 -29.42
C GLU A 46 0.79 -7.07 -29.84
N ALA A 47 -0.22 -6.61 -29.11
CA ALA A 47 -1.62 -6.83 -29.43
C ALA A 47 -2.02 -6.16 -30.76
N LYS A 48 -1.66 -4.87 -30.96
CA LYS A 48 -1.96 -4.14 -32.20
C LYS A 48 -1.21 -4.66 -33.43
N MET A 49 -0.06 -5.31 -33.24
CA MET A 49 0.63 -5.99 -34.34
C MET A 49 -0.08 -7.27 -34.79
N GLN A 50 -0.82 -7.91 -33.89
CA GLN A 50 -1.52 -9.18 -34.13
C GLN A 50 -2.97 -8.97 -34.60
N ASP A 51 -3.52 -7.78 -34.36
CA ASP A 51 -4.91 -7.47 -34.68
C ASP A 51 -5.05 -6.50 -35.87
N CYS A 52 -5.96 -6.84 -36.79
CA CYS A 52 -6.31 -6.03 -37.97
C CYS A 52 -7.67 -5.31 -37.79
N ALA A 53 -8.36 -5.50 -36.67
CA ALA A 53 -9.66 -4.91 -36.38
C ALA A 53 -9.56 -3.41 -36.07
N LEU A 54 -10.58 -2.66 -36.49
CA LEU A 54 -10.69 -1.21 -36.34
C LEU A 54 -11.49 -0.77 -35.09
N ASN A 55 -11.95 -1.71 -34.26
CA ASN A 55 -12.80 -1.46 -33.07
C ASN A 55 -12.09 -1.88 -31.77
N LEU A 56 -12.72 -1.71 -30.60
CA LEU A 56 -12.10 -2.03 -29.29
C LEU A 56 -12.16 -3.51 -28.89
N GLU A 57 -12.61 -4.41 -29.77
CA GLU A 57 -12.70 -5.85 -29.45
C GLU A 57 -11.32 -6.47 -29.23
N TRP A 58 -10.30 -5.99 -29.93
CA TRP A 58 -8.91 -6.38 -29.69
C TRP A 58 -8.51 -6.10 -28.24
N TYR A 59 -8.91 -4.95 -27.70
CA TYR A 59 -8.54 -4.55 -26.34
C TYR A 59 -9.20 -5.47 -25.31
N LYS A 60 -10.50 -5.75 -25.46
CA LYS A 60 -11.22 -6.70 -24.59
C LYS A 60 -10.59 -8.09 -24.65
N THR A 61 -10.27 -8.56 -25.86
CA THR A 61 -9.68 -9.89 -26.08
C THR A 61 -8.31 -10.02 -25.41
N HIS A 62 -7.43 -9.03 -25.60
CA HIS A 62 -6.04 -9.11 -25.13
C HIS A 62 -5.89 -8.74 -23.65
N PHE A 63 -6.65 -7.77 -23.14
CA PHE A 63 -6.44 -7.20 -21.80
C PHE A 63 -7.50 -7.57 -20.78
N ILE A 64 -8.69 -8.03 -21.18
CA ILE A 64 -9.77 -8.36 -20.25
C ILE A 64 -10.02 -9.86 -20.24
N ASN A 65 -10.33 -10.44 -21.39
CA ASN A 65 -10.80 -11.81 -21.53
C ASN A 65 -9.67 -12.85 -21.74
N ASN A 66 -8.43 -12.39 -21.79
CA ASN A 66 -7.25 -13.25 -21.90
C ASN A 66 -7.02 -14.04 -20.60
N ALA A 67 -6.95 -15.36 -20.72
CA ALA A 67 -6.78 -16.27 -19.57
C ALA A 67 -5.47 -16.03 -18.79
N ASN A 68 -4.45 -15.45 -19.43
CA ASN A 68 -3.16 -15.13 -18.81
C ASN A 68 -3.18 -13.83 -18.01
N ILE A 69 -4.20 -12.99 -18.20
CA ILE A 69 -4.35 -11.73 -17.45
C ILE A 69 -5.00 -12.02 -16.10
N LYS A 70 -4.43 -11.44 -15.04
CA LYS A 70 -5.01 -11.59 -13.71
C LYS A 70 -6.25 -10.70 -13.58
N PRO A 71 -7.25 -11.09 -12.77
CA PRO A 71 -8.49 -10.32 -12.65
C PRO A 71 -8.27 -8.88 -12.17
N ASP A 72 -7.32 -8.66 -11.26
CA ASP A 72 -6.94 -7.32 -10.80
C ASP A 72 -6.35 -6.45 -11.91
N GLU A 73 -5.53 -7.02 -12.79
CA GLU A 73 -5.01 -6.33 -13.98
C GLU A 73 -6.11 -6.01 -14.99
N ALA A 74 -7.00 -6.98 -15.28
CA ALA A 74 -8.17 -6.76 -16.14
C ALA A 74 -9.05 -5.60 -15.63
N ALA A 75 -9.27 -5.52 -14.30
CA ALA A 75 -9.97 -4.38 -13.71
C ALA A 75 -9.26 -3.06 -14.02
N ILE A 76 -7.93 -2.99 -13.82
CA ILE A 76 -7.13 -1.78 -14.10
C ILE A 76 -7.24 -1.37 -15.58
N TYR A 77 -7.09 -2.32 -16.51
CA TYR A 77 -7.22 -2.07 -17.94
C TYR A 77 -8.62 -1.59 -18.33
N ALA A 78 -9.65 -2.01 -17.59
CA ALA A 78 -11.01 -1.52 -17.72
C ALA A 78 -11.27 -0.20 -17.00
N GLY A 79 -10.27 0.45 -16.40
CA GLY A 79 -10.44 1.70 -15.68
C GLY A 79 -11.01 1.54 -14.25
N MET A 80 -11.05 0.32 -13.72
CA MET A 80 -11.62 -0.01 -12.42
C MET A 80 -10.55 -0.52 -11.43
N ASN A 81 -10.81 -0.37 -10.14
CA ASN A 81 -9.96 -0.95 -9.09
C ASN A 81 -10.68 -2.17 -8.47
N LYS A 82 -9.98 -3.30 -8.30
CA LYS A 82 -10.55 -4.52 -7.69
C LYS A 82 -11.16 -4.27 -6.30
N LYS A 83 -10.58 -3.39 -5.48
CA LYS A 83 -11.14 -2.98 -4.18
C LYS A 83 -12.46 -2.24 -4.35
N THR A 84 -12.57 -1.37 -5.36
CA THR A 84 -13.82 -0.69 -5.69
C THR A 84 -14.90 -1.70 -6.10
N ILE A 85 -14.54 -2.67 -6.94
CA ILE A 85 -15.45 -3.77 -7.33
C ILE A 85 -15.91 -4.53 -6.09
N SER A 86 -14.98 -4.94 -5.22
CA SER A 86 -15.31 -5.64 -3.97
C SER A 86 -16.26 -4.84 -3.08
N ASN A 87 -16.09 -3.53 -3.00
CA ASN A 87 -16.92 -2.66 -2.15
C ASN A 87 -18.33 -2.47 -2.73
N ILE A 88 -18.47 -2.37 -4.05
CA ILE A 88 -19.76 -2.18 -4.72
C ILE A 88 -20.57 -3.48 -4.74
N TYR A 89 -19.92 -4.60 -5.08
CA TYR A 89 -20.59 -5.87 -5.35
C TYR A 89 -20.49 -6.88 -4.19
N GLY A 90 -19.78 -6.54 -3.10
CA GLY A 90 -19.54 -7.45 -1.98
C GLY A 90 -18.65 -8.66 -2.32
N SER A 91 -18.09 -8.71 -3.53
CA SER A 91 -17.30 -9.82 -4.05
C SER A 91 -16.29 -9.33 -5.07
N ALA A 92 -15.16 -10.05 -5.17
CA ALA A 92 -14.12 -9.82 -6.16
C ALA A 92 -13.58 -11.14 -6.73
N THR A 93 -14.48 -12.11 -6.92
CA THR A 93 -14.16 -13.36 -7.65
C THR A 93 -13.75 -13.04 -9.08
N LYS A 94 -13.00 -13.96 -9.72
CA LYS A 94 -12.55 -13.79 -11.11
C LYS A 94 -13.72 -13.45 -12.04
N GLU A 95 -14.82 -14.19 -11.94
CA GLU A 95 -16.02 -13.98 -12.75
C GLU A 95 -16.63 -12.58 -12.55
N VAL A 96 -16.86 -12.17 -11.30
CA VAL A 96 -17.43 -10.84 -10.99
C VAL A 96 -16.55 -9.73 -11.54
N VAL A 97 -15.23 -9.85 -11.35
CA VAL A 97 -14.28 -8.84 -11.82
C VAL A 97 -14.27 -8.75 -13.35
N LEU A 98 -14.27 -9.89 -14.06
CA LEU A 98 -14.30 -9.90 -15.53
C LEU A 98 -15.62 -9.35 -16.08
N ASN A 99 -16.75 -9.69 -15.47
CA ASN A 99 -18.06 -9.17 -15.89
C ASN A 99 -18.12 -7.64 -15.74
N VAL A 100 -17.66 -7.12 -14.60
CA VAL A 100 -17.60 -5.67 -14.35
C VAL A 100 -16.62 -4.98 -15.28
N ALA A 101 -15.46 -5.59 -15.54
CA ALA A 101 -14.45 -5.05 -16.45
C ALA A 101 -15.00 -4.91 -17.89
N ASN A 102 -15.65 -5.95 -18.42
CA ASN A 102 -16.27 -5.89 -19.75
C ASN A 102 -17.38 -4.81 -19.80
N ALA A 103 -18.30 -4.81 -18.83
CA ALA A 103 -19.38 -3.83 -18.78
C ALA A 103 -18.86 -2.38 -18.70
N ASN A 104 -17.76 -2.13 -17.99
CA ASN A 104 -17.18 -0.80 -17.91
C ASN A 104 -16.48 -0.38 -19.21
N ILE A 105 -15.85 -1.31 -19.95
CA ILE A 105 -15.32 -1.01 -21.29
C ILE A 105 -16.46 -0.62 -22.24
N ASP A 106 -17.55 -1.39 -22.26
CA ASP A 106 -18.71 -1.10 -23.11
C ASP A 106 -19.29 0.30 -22.81
N TYR A 107 -19.36 0.64 -21.52
CA TYR A 107 -19.77 1.97 -21.08
C TYR A 107 -18.80 3.07 -21.55
N LEU A 108 -17.49 2.89 -21.37
CA LEU A 108 -16.48 3.86 -21.81
C LEU A 108 -16.49 4.04 -23.33
N GLU A 109 -16.62 2.96 -24.10
CA GLU A 109 -16.73 3.00 -25.56
C GLU A 109 -17.95 3.83 -26.01
N SER A 110 -19.10 3.66 -25.34
CA SER A 110 -20.30 4.46 -25.62
C SER A 110 -20.10 5.96 -25.34
N LEU A 111 -19.43 6.30 -24.24
CA LEU A 111 -19.10 7.69 -23.90
C LEU A 111 -18.15 8.30 -24.93
N LEU A 112 -17.09 7.58 -25.30
CA LEU A 112 -16.08 8.05 -26.25
C LEU A 112 -16.68 8.28 -27.65
N THR A 113 -17.61 7.41 -28.07
CA THR A 113 -18.34 7.57 -29.33
C THR A 113 -19.15 8.88 -29.32
N SER A 114 -19.91 9.13 -28.25
CA SER A 114 -20.70 10.37 -28.12
C SER A 114 -19.86 11.66 -28.06
N LEU A 115 -18.64 11.58 -27.52
CA LEU A 115 -17.68 12.70 -27.49
C LEU A 115 -17.08 12.98 -28.87
N GLY A 116 -16.86 11.94 -29.67
CA GLY A 116 -16.37 12.07 -31.05
C GLY A 116 -17.33 12.83 -31.97
N ASP A 117 -18.64 12.68 -31.73
CA ASP A 117 -19.70 13.29 -32.53
C ASP A 117 -19.98 14.77 -32.19
N SER A 118 -19.44 15.29 -31.08
CA SER A 118 -19.91 16.54 -30.46
C SER A 118 -18.94 17.74 -30.41
N SER A 119 -17.80 17.75 -31.12
CA SER A 119 -16.94 18.96 -31.10
C SER A 119 -16.01 19.19 -32.30
N ASP A 120 -15.72 20.48 -32.54
CA ASP A 120 -14.63 21.06 -33.35
C ASP A 120 -13.24 20.61 -32.83
N ASN A 121 -12.92 19.32 -33.04
CA ASN A 121 -12.19 18.49 -32.08
C ASN A 121 -10.65 18.62 -32.04
N ILE A 122 -10.10 18.76 -30.83
CA ILE A 122 -8.72 18.36 -30.50
C ILE A 122 -8.63 16.82 -30.61
N GLY A 123 -7.77 16.33 -31.50
CA GLY A 123 -7.43 14.91 -31.58
C GLY A 123 -6.24 14.56 -30.68
N ILE A 124 -6.36 13.46 -29.91
CA ILE A 124 -5.27 12.88 -29.13
C ILE A 124 -4.98 11.50 -29.70
N ASN A 125 -3.77 11.29 -30.23
CA ASN A 125 -3.31 10.01 -30.74
C ASN A 125 -2.02 9.61 -30.01
N LEU A 126 -1.98 8.39 -29.49
CA LEU A 126 -0.76 7.80 -28.94
C LEU A 126 -0.04 6.99 -30.01
N LYS A 127 1.20 7.38 -30.29
CA LYS A 127 2.13 6.61 -31.12
C LYS A 127 3.11 5.85 -30.24
N ILE A 128 3.08 4.53 -30.30
CA ILE A 128 3.99 3.65 -29.56
C ILE A 128 5.01 3.11 -30.55
N THR A 129 6.30 3.33 -30.28
CA THR A 129 7.40 2.91 -31.16
C THR A 129 8.38 2.03 -30.40
N TYR A 130 8.78 0.91 -31.00
CA TYR A 130 9.84 0.05 -30.49
C TYR A 130 10.69 -0.45 -31.66
N LYS A 131 11.98 -0.08 -31.66
CA LYS A 131 12.90 -0.30 -32.79
C LYS A 131 12.29 0.27 -34.09
N ASN A 132 12.05 -0.58 -35.09
CA ASN A 132 11.51 -0.18 -36.40
C ASN A 132 9.99 -0.37 -36.51
N ILE A 133 9.32 -0.72 -35.41
CA ILE A 133 7.87 -0.96 -35.38
C ILE A 133 7.22 0.24 -34.71
N ALA A 134 6.16 0.75 -35.32
CA ALA A 134 5.30 1.77 -34.73
C ALA A 134 3.84 1.38 -34.89
N VAL A 135 3.06 1.55 -33.83
CA VAL A 135 1.60 1.49 -33.87
C VAL A 135 1.04 2.84 -33.44
N GLU A 136 -0.05 3.25 -34.07
CA GLU A 136 -0.78 4.45 -33.71
C GLU A 136 -2.17 4.06 -33.23
N LEU A 137 -2.56 4.62 -32.10
CA LEU A 137 -3.88 4.45 -31.52
C LEU A 137 -4.77 5.60 -31.96
N ASN A 138 -6.01 5.28 -32.31
CA ASN A 138 -7.03 6.31 -32.56
C ASN A 138 -7.42 7.03 -31.24
N LEU A 139 -8.32 8.02 -31.34
CA LEU A 139 -8.76 8.81 -30.19
C LEU A 139 -9.33 7.93 -29.05
N SER A 140 -10.26 7.04 -29.37
CA SER A 140 -10.92 6.18 -28.39
C SER A 140 -9.93 5.23 -27.70
N GLU A 141 -9.06 4.59 -28.48
CA GLU A 141 -8.00 3.71 -27.98
C GLU A 141 -7.02 4.48 -27.08
N SER A 142 -6.62 5.68 -27.50
CA SER A 142 -5.69 6.54 -26.76
C SER A 142 -6.27 6.94 -25.40
N LEU A 143 -7.54 7.37 -25.38
CA LEU A 143 -8.21 7.75 -24.14
C LEU A 143 -8.44 6.56 -23.21
N LEU A 144 -8.72 5.37 -23.75
CA LEU A 144 -8.84 4.14 -22.97
C LEU A 144 -7.51 3.78 -22.28
N VAL A 145 -6.40 3.85 -23.01
CA VAL A 145 -5.05 3.59 -22.48
C VAL A 145 -4.66 4.62 -21.41
N ILE A 146 -4.96 5.90 -21.62
CA ILE A 146 -4.75 6.96 -20.62
C ILE A 146 -5.56 6.68 -19.35
N ASN A 147 -6.81 6.27 -19.50
CA ASN A 147 -7.67 5.92 -18.38
C ASN A 147 -7.11 4.74 -17.57
N ALA A 148 -6.65 3.67 -18.24
CA ALA A 148 -6.02 2.55 -17.56
C ALA A 148 -4.74 2.94 -16.79
N LEU A 149 -3.89 3.80 -17.38
CA LEU A 149 -2.70 4.35 -16.71
C LEU A 149 -3.08 5.18 -15.48
N ALA A 150 -4.08 6.07 -15.61
CA ALA A 150 -4.58 6.87 -14.50
C ALA A 150 -5.12 5.98 -13.37
N THR A 151 -5.92 4.97 -13.71
CA THR A 151 -6.48 4.00 -12.76
C THR A 151 -5.37 3.23 -12.05
N LYS A 152 -4.33 2.76 -12.75
CA LYS A 152 -3.17 2.12 -12.11
C LYS A 152 -2.50 3.07 -11.13
N LYS A 153 -2.23 4.32 -11.52
CA LYS A 153 -1.55 5.29 -10.64
C LYS A 153 -2.33 5.54 -9.35
N ILE A 154 -3.66 5.69 -9.47
CA ILE A 154 -4.55 5.87 -8.33
C ILE A 154 -4.57 4.62 -7.45
N ALA A 155 -4.66 3.43 -8.05
CA ALA A 155 -4.64 2.16 -7.33
C ALA A 155 -3.34 1.97 -6.53
N LEU A 156 -2.19 2.26 -7.13
CA LEU A 156 -0.89 2.20 -6.47
C LEU A 156 -0.82 3.18 -5.30
N ARG A 157 -1.23 4.45 -5.50
CA ARG A 157 -1.27 5.44 -4.42
C ARG A 157 -2.16 5.01 -3.26
N GLY A 158 -3.34 4.47 -3.54
CA GLY A 158 -4.27 4.01 -2.51
C GLY A 158 -3.80 2.79 -1.73
N GLY A 159 -3.01 1.91 -2.35
CA GLY A 159 -2.52 0.67 -1.72
C GLY A 159 -1.15 0.79 -1.05
N ALA A 160 -0.24 1.58 -1.62
CA ALA A 160 1.18 1.61 -1.23
C ALA A 160 1.41 2.09 0.21
N TRP A 161 0.71 3.14 0.66
CA TRP A 161 0.85 3.65 2.03
C TRP A 161 0.52 2.58 3.08
N SER A 162 -0.57 1.85 2.87
CA SER A 162 -0.99 0.77 3.77
C SER A 162 -0.06 -0.43 3.68
N SER A 163 0.34 -0.83 2.47
CA SER A 163 1.23 -1.98 2.25
C SER A 163 2.63 -1.74 2.85
N ILE A 164 3.23 -0.58 2.57
CA ILE A 164 4.55 -0.22 3.12
C ILE A 164 4.45 -0.05 4.62
N GLY A 165 3.42 0.65 5.12
CA GLY A 165 3.17 0.79 6.56
C GLY A 165 3.20 -0.56 7.27
N LYS A 166 2.35 -1.51 6.83
CA LYS A 166 2.26 -2.85 7.42
C LYS A 166 3.57 -3.62 7.35
N ARG A 167 4.34 -3.46 6.28
CA ARG A 167 5.63 -4.14 6.07
C ARG A 167 6.77 -3.53 6.89
N VAL A 168 6.63 -2.29 7.37
CA VAL A 168 7.64 -1.60 8.19
C VAL A 168 7.49 -1.91 9.68
N GLU A 169 6.27 -2.18 10.17
CA GLU A 169 5.96 -2.38 11.59
C GLU A 169 6.95 -3.33 12.29
N LYS A 170 7.07 -4.56 11.79
CA LYS A 170 7.97 -5.57 12.36
C LYS A 170 9.46 -5.23 12.21
N PRO A 171 9.98 -4.90 11.00
CA PRO A 171 11.37 -4.47 10.84
C PRO A 171 11.78 -3.30 11.73
N LEU A 172 10.91 -2.30 11.90
CA LEU A 172 11.16 -1.15 12.77
C LEU A 172 11.29 -1.59 14.24
N MET A 173 10.37 -2.41 14.73
CA MET A 173 10.42 -2.91 16.11
C MET A 173 11.66 -3.75 16.38
N LEU A 174 12.04 -4.63 15.45
CA LEU A 174 13.26 -5.42 15.57
C LEU A 174 14.50 -4.52 15.63
N ALA A 175 14.57 -3.49 14.79
CA ALA A 175 15.69 -2.57 14.78
C ALA A 175 15.76 -1.71 16.06
N LEU A 176 14.63 -1.26 16.60
CA LEU A 176 14.56 -0.57 17.90
C LEU A 176 15.06 -1.48 19.03
N CYS A 177 14.55 -2.71 19.09
CA CYS A 177 14.93 -3.70 20.09
C CYS A 177 16.42 -4.03 20.03
N GLU A 178 16.95 -4.27 18.84
CA GLU A 178 18.36 -4.57 18.61
C GLU A 178 19.25 -3.41 19.07
N LYS A 179 18.94 -2.17 18.64
CA LYS A 179 19.71 -0.98 19.03
C LYS A 179 19.67 -0.69 20.53
N CYS A 180 18.61 -1.10 21.22
CA CYS A 180 18.46 -0.96 22.67
C CYS A 180 18.88 -2.22 23.45
N GLY A 181 19.50 -3.20 22.79
CA GLY A 181 20.03 -4.40 23.43
C GLY A 181 18.99 -5.34 24.04
N VAL A 182 17.74 -5.31 23.56
CA VAL A 182 16.69 -6.25 23.96
C VAL A 182 17.00 -7.62 23.36
N LYS A 183 17.12 -8.64 24.21
CA LYS A 183 17.41 -10.01 23.74
C LYS A 183 16.17 -10.64 23.10
N GLN A 184 16.40 -11.50 22.10
CA GLN A 184 15.34 -12.22 21.36
C GLN A 184 14.37 -13.00 22.27
N GLU A 185 14.83 -13.47 23.43
CA GLU A 185 14.00 -14.21 24.38
C GLU A 185 12.88 -13.36 25.04
N PHE A 186 12.96 -12.03 24.92
CA PHE A 186 11.96 -11.05 25.38
C PHE A 186 11.13 -10.47 24.24
N ILE A 187 11.26 -11.02 23.03
CA ILE A 187 10.60 -10.54 21.82
C ILE A 187 9.71 -11.66 21.28
N ASN A 188 8.46 -11.32 20.95
CA ASN A 188 7.63 -12.16 20.08
C ASN A 188 7.16 -11.33 18.87
N ALA A 189 7.65 -11.76 17.70
CA ALA A 189 7.37 -11.15 16.40
C ALA A 189 6.69 -12.15 15.44
N GLU A 190 6.05 -13.19 15.97
CA GLU A 190 5.34 -14.18 15.17
C GLU A 190 4.16 -13.54 14.42
N VAL A 191 3.87 -14.05 13.23
CA VAL A 191 2.72 -13.59 12.45
C VAL A 191 1.46 -14.02 13.19
N PHE A 192 0.59 -13.06 13.50
CA PHE A 192 -0.67 -13.34 14.18
C PHE A 192 -1.46 -14.43 13.44
N SER A 193 -1.86 -15.46 14.19
CA SER A 193 -2.79 -16.48 13.73
C SER A 193 -3.99 -16.46 14.66
N LYS A 194 -5.16 -16.09 14.13
CA LYS A 194 -6.40 -16.00 14.91
C LYS A 194 -6.69 -17.35 15.57
N ASN A 195 -6.69 -17.36 16.89
CA ASN A 195 -7.15 -18.49 17.66
C ASN A 195 -8.68 -18.55 17.61
N LYS A 196 -9.21 -19.52 16.87
CA LYS A 196 -10.66 -19.72 16.70
C LYS A 196 -11.38 -20.12 18.00
N ALA A 197 -10.65 -20.44 19.07
CA ALA A 197 -11.21 -20.82 20.37
C ALA A 197 -11.42 -19.62 21.33
N LEU A 198 -10.92 -18.44 21.00
CA LEU A 198 -11.13 -17.22 21.79
C LEU A 198 -12.30 -16.42 21.20
N ASP A 199 -13.21 -15.94 22.07
CA ASP A 199 -14.35 -15.11 21.68
C ASP A 199 -13.90 -13.79 21.01
N PHE A 200 -12.77 -13.25 21.47
CA PHE A 200 -12.13 -12.08 20.89
C PHE A 200 -10.61 -12.31 20.82
N ASP A 201 -10.10 -12.50 19.61
CA ASP A 201 -8.66 -12.53 19.34
C ASP A 201 -8.35 -11.49 18.26
N ARG A 202 -7.52 -10.50 18.61
CA ARG A 202 -7.21 -9.35 17.76
C ARG A 202 -5.72 -9.34 17.45
N GLU A 203 -5.40 -9.06 16.18
CA GLU A 203 -4.03 -8.91 15.72
C GLU A 203 -3.34 -7.75 16.44
N VAL A 204 -2.14 -8.02 16.94
CA VAL A 204 -1.21 -7.04 17.51
C VAL A 204 0.06 -7.10 16.68
N ASP A 205 0.64 -5.94 16.37
CA ASP A 205 1.76 -5.87 15.42
C ASP A 205 3.06 -6.47 16.00
N PHE A 206 3.27 -6.36 17.32
CA PHE A 206 4.47 -6.88 18.00
C PHE A 206 4.26 -7.10 19.51
N LYS A 207 5.07 -7.96 20.14
CA LYS A 207 4.98 -8.26 21.58
C LYS A 207 6.36 -8.24 22.26
N LEU A 208 6.39 -7.72 23.49
CA LEU A 208 7.56 -7.70 24.36
C LEU A 208 7.25 -8.33 25.73
N TYR A 209 8.26 -8.88 26.40
CA TYR A 209 8.11 -9.48 27.73
C TYR A 209 8.98 -8.76 28.77
N ASN A 210 8.46 -8.62 29.99
CA ASN A 210 9.28 -8.18 31.12
C ASN A 210 10.34 -9.22 31.51
N VAL A 211 11.22 -8.84 32.43
CA VAL A 211 12.40 -9.61 32.86
C VAL A 211 12.10 -11.04 33.31
N ASP A 212 10.97 -11.27 33.98
CA ASP A 212 10.55 -12.59 34.48
C ASP A 212 9.53 -13.29 33.55
N LYS A 213 9.18 -12.66 32.42
CA LYS A 213 8.17 -13.10 31.45
C LYS A 213 6.78 -13.33 32.04
N SER A 214 6.47 -12.74 33.20
CA SER A 214 5.14 -12.79 33.81
C SER A 214 4.13 -11.89 33.09
N LYS A 215 4.61 -10.89 32.32
CA LYS A 215 3.78 -9.93 31.62
C LYS A 215 4.17 -9.80 30.15
N GLU A 216 3.16 -9.86 29.30
CA GLU A 216 3.24 -9.56 27.86
C GLU A 216 2.79 -8.12 27.62
N TYR A 217 3.61 -7.35 26.91
CA TYR A 217 3.31 -6.00 26.46
C TYR A 217 3.04 -6.01 24.96
N ARG A 218 1.81 -5.65 24.60
CA ARG A 218 1.36 -5.50 23.22
C ARG A 218 1.82 -4.17 22.66
N VAL A 219 2.45 -4.20 21.49
CA VAL A 219 2.94 -3.02 20.81
C VAL A 219 2.18 -2.83 19.51
N GLU A 220 1.67 -1.62 19.33
CA GLU A 220 1.01 -1.18 18.12
C GLU A 220 1.91 -0.19 17.38
N VAL A 221 2.04 -0.34 16.06
CA VAL A 221 2.85 0.56 15.24
C VAL A 221 1.96 1.20 14.18
N LYS A 222 2.05 2.53 14.02
CA LYS A 222 1.30 3.26 12.99
C LYS A 222 2.13 4.36 12.35
N LEU A 223 2.27 4.30 11.03
CA LEU A 223 2.81 5.40 10.24
C LEU A 223 1.63 6.25 9.73
N MET A 224 1.27 7.27 10.50
CA MET A 224 0.06 8.07 10.34
C MET A 224 0.32 9.32 9.49
N GLY A 225 -0.74 9.84 8.85
CA GLY A 225 -0.72 11.18 8.28
C GLY A 225 -1.23 12.19 9.29
N LYS A 226 -0.83 13.47 9.14
CA LYS A 226 -1.36 14.58 9.96
C LYS A 226 -2.90 14.66 10.00
N GLY A 227 -3.57 14.17 8.95
CA GLY A 227 -5.03 14.22 8.80
C GLY A 227 -5.79 12.98 9.29
N ASN A 228 -5.17 12.05 10.03
CA ASN A 228 -5.84 10.86 10.56
C ASN A 228 -5.42 10.57 12.02
N PRO A 229 -5.71 11.48 12.96
CA PRO A 229 -5.39 11.30 14.38
C PRO A 229 -6.18 10.15 15.03
N GLU A 230 -7.31 9.72 14.44
CA GLU A 230 -8.15 8.62 14.94
C GLU A 230 -7.46 7.25 14.82
N SER A 231 -6.41 7.15 13.99
CA SER A 231 -5.62 5.92 13.90
C SER A 231 -4.94 5.55 15.23
N ALA A 232 -4.79 6.49 16.16
CA ALA A 232 -4.34 6.22 17.52
C ALA A 232 -5.36 5.44 18.37
N ASP A 233 -6.65 5.44 18.01
CA ASP A 233 -7.69 4.67 18.72
C ASP A 233 -7.51 3.15 18.53
N ALA A 234 -6.71 2.75 17.54
CA ALA A 234 -6.32 1.35 17.34
C ALA A 234 -5.69 0.75 18.61
N VAL A 235 -4.97 1.57 19.38
CA VAL A 235 -4.34 1.18 20.64
C VAL A 235 -5.39 0.76 21.67
N ILE A 236 -6.51 1.50 21.76
CA ILE A 236 -7.63 1.20 22.66
C ILE A 236 -8.34 -0.06 22.20
N ALA A 237 -8.62 -0.15 20.89
CA ALA A 237 -9.30 -1.31 20.32
C ALA A 237 -8.47 -2.60 20.46
N ARG A 238 -7.14 -2.52 20.48
CA ARG A 238 -6.25 -3.68 20.55
C ARG A 238 -5.70 -3.97 21.94
N ASP A 239 -6.08 -3.17 22.94
CA ASP A 239 -5.56 -3.26 24.32
C ASP A 239 -4.02 -3.24 24.32
N SER A 240 -3.46 -2.27 23.58
CA SER A 240 -2.02 -2.12 23.41
C SER A 240 -1.40 -1.32 24.55
N HIS A 241 -0.21 -1.74 24.96
CA HIS A 241 0.51 -1.16 26.08
C HIS A 241 1.56 -0.13 25.64
N ILE A 242 2.07 -0.31 24.42
CA ILE A 242 3.06 0.57 23.81
C ILE A 242 2.55 0.99 22.43
N PHE A 243 2.62 2.28 22.13
CA PHE A 243 2.27 2.82 20.82
C PHE A 243 3.45 3.52 20.16
N ILE A 244 3.88 3.02 19.01
CA ILE A 244 4.94 3.62 18.21
C ILE A 244 4.32 4.29 16.99
N ALA A 245 4.52 5.59 16.83
CA ALA A 245 3.99 6.32 15.69
C ALA A 245 5.01 7.25 15.06
N ASP A 246 4.88 7.49 13.76
CA ASP A 246 5.69 8.49 13.08
C ASP A 246 5.36 9.91 13.61
N THR A 247 4.08 10.25 13.74
CA THR A 247 3.60 11.57 14.20
C THR A 247 2.44 11.39 15.17
N LEU A 248 2.41 12.14 16.27
CA LEU A 248 1.34 12.17 17.27
C LEU A 248 0.83 13.59 17.48
N SER A 249 -0.49 13.78 17.47
CA SER A 249 -1.07 15.05 17.92
C SER A 249 -0.94 15.22 19.44
N GLU A 250 -0.98 16.46 19.92
CA GLU A 250 -1.01 16.74 21.36
C GLU A 250 -2.22 16.11 22.06
N GLN A 251 -3.34 15.97 21.35
CA GLN A 251 -4.50 15.26 21.86
C GLN A 251 -4.21 13.76 22.03
N ASN A 252 -3.58 13.11 21.04
CA ASN A 252 -3.20 11.70 21.16
C ASN A 252 -2.25 11.49 22.34
N LYS A 253 -1.23 12.34 22.50
CA LYS A 253 -0.29 12.27 23.63
C LYS A 253 -1.00 12.39 24.98
N LYS A 254 -1.94 13.33 25.12
CA LYS A 254 -2.73 13.48 26.36
C LYS A 254 -3.62 12.26 26.64
N GLN A 255 -4.26 11.73 25.61
CA GLN A 255 -5.13 10.55 25.73
C GLN A 255 -4.34 9.30 26.12
N LEU A 256 -3.21 9.03 25.45
CA LEU A 256 -2.33 7.90 25.77
C LEU A 256 -1.81 7.99 27.21
N LYS A 257 -1.40 9.19 27.66
CA LYS A 257 -1.01 9.42 29.06
C LYS A 257 -2.15 9.15 30.04
N ALA A 258 -3.36 9.62 29.74
CA ALA A 258 -4.53 9.41 30.60
C ALA A 258 -4.89 7.91 30.70
N LEU A 259 -4.61 7.13 29.66
CA LEU A 259 -4.83 5.68 29.61
C LEU A 259 -3.65 4.87 30.19
N GLY A 260 -2.55 5.52 30.58
CA GLY A 260 -1.35 4.83 31.06
C GLY A 260 -0.62 4.02 29.98
N ILE A 261 -0.77 4.43 28.71
CA ILE A 261 -0.15 3.77 27.57
C ILE A 261 1.16 4.47 27.25
N GLU A 262 2.23 3.70 27.16
CA GLU A 262 3.55 4.19 26.76
C GLU A 262 3.56 4.50 25.27
N PHE A 263 4.23 5.57 24.86
CA PHE A 263 4.27 5.93 23.45
C PHE A 263 5.61 6.54 23.02
N LEU A 264 5.92 6.35 21.74
CA LEU A 264 7.10 6.91 21.08
C LEU A 264 6.66 7.59 19.77
N GLU A 265 6.90 8.89 19.70
CA GLU A 265 6.83 9.65 18.45
C GLU A 265 8.20 9.65 17.78
N LEU A 266 8.26 9.30 16.50
CA LEU A 266 9.53 9.15 15.77
C LEU A 266 9.92 10.44 15.04
N LYS A 267 9.01 11.05 14.28
CA LYS A 267 9.33 12.19 13.43
C LYS A 267 9.77 13.39 14.26
N ASN A 268 10.89 14.00 13.86
CA ASN A 268 11.56 15.10 14.55
C ASN A 268 11.99 14.76 15.99
N ASN A 269 12.14 13.48 16.33
CA ASN A 269 12.65 13.06 17.63
C ASN A 269 14.13 12.68 17.50
N GLU A 270 15.03 13.50 18.05
CA GLU A 270 16.48 13.22 18.07
C GLU A 270 16.86 12.20 19.14
N ARG A 271 15.94 11.87 20.06
CA ARG A 271 16.15 11.03 21.23
C ARG A 271 15.43 9.68 21.16
N ILE A 272 15.04 9.24 19.96
CA ILE A 272 14.24 8.01 19.74
C ILE A 272 14.73 6.81 20.57
N LEU A 273 16.03 6.52 20.55
CA LEU A 273 16.58 5.37 21.27
C LEU A 273 16.52 5.55 22.80
N LEU A 274 16.79 6.75 23.29
CA LEU A 274 16.72 7.05 24.73
C LEU A 274 15.27 6.99 25.22
N ASP A 275 14.35 7.60 24.49
CA ASP A 275 12.93 7.61 24.85
C ASP A 275 12.34 6.19 24.81
N PHE A 276 12.76 5.37 23.84
CA PHE A 276 12.36 3.96 23.81
C PHE A 276 12.94 3.17 24.99
N ILE A 277 14.20 3.43 25.39
CA ILE A 277 14.78 2.80 26.58
C ILE A 277 14.04 3.21 27.84
N ASP A 278 13.67 4.47 27.99
CA ASP A 278 12.91 4.94 29.14
C ASP A 278 11.54 4.21 29.23
N ILE A 279 10.91 3.90 28.09
CA ILE A 279 9.71 3.04 28.04
C ILE A 279 10.04 1.62 28.50
N LEU A 280 11.10 1.00 27.96
CA LEU A 280 11.50 -0.36 28.32
C LEU A 280 11.81 -0.48 29.82
N GLU A 281 12.51 0.50 30.40
CA GLU A 281 12.84 0.56 31.84
C GLU A 281 11.57 0.66 32.69
N ARG A 282 10.62 1.55 32.34
CA ARG A 282 9.33 1.67 33.05
C ARG A 282 8.53 0.37 33.04
N LEU A 283 8.61 -0.37 31.94
CA LEU A 283 7.92 -1.65 31.75
C LEU A 283 8.73 -2.87 32.21
N GLN A 284 9.91 -2.66 32.80
CA GLN A 284 10.80 -3.73 33.27
C GLN A 284 11.20 -4.73 32.17
N ILE A 285 11.33 -4.25 30.94
CA ILE A 285 11.81 -5.03 29.79
C ILE A 285 13.34 -4.90 29.72
N PRO A 286 14.09 -6.02 29.72
CA PRO A 286 15.55 -5.98 29.71
C PRO A 286 16.12 -5.28 28.47
N CYS A 287 16.92 -4.24 28.71
CA CYS A 287 17.59 -3.45 27.68
C CYS A 287 18.99 -3.04 28.14
N LYS A 288 19.76 -2.43 27.24
CA LYS A 288 21.07 -1.82 27.53
C LYS A 288 21.05 -0.36 27.08
N LYS A 289 21.62 0.52 27.90
CA LYS A 289 21.86 1.91 27.49
C LYS A 289 22.90 1.92 26.35
N PRO A 290 22.64 2.65 25.25
CA PRO A 290 23.55 2.77 24.12
C PRO A 290 24.82 3.55 24.48
#